data_AF-A0A1F9Y3P7-F1
#
_entry.id   AF-A0A1F9Y3P7-F1
#
_cell.length_a   1.000
_cell.length_b   1.000
_cell.length_c   1.000
_cell.angle_alpha   90.00
_cell.angle_beta   90.00
_cell.angle_gamma   90.00
#
_symmetry.space_group_name_H-M   'P 1'
#
loop_
_entity.id
_entity.type
_entity.pdbx_description
1 polymer ?
#
loop_
_entity_poly.entity_id
_entity_poly.type
_entity_poly.pdbx_seq_one_letter_code
_entity_poly.pdbx_strand_id
1 'polypeptide(L)'
;MDVSLLWIGVLPVVIFVILDAFTNKKAAILSAIAFAVAESVFSLIKFGAIDELTVLSLVLVVFFGFLSIKKNNDLYFKLQGPILNVFFAVVLFFFYWILHKPLFNFMLEKYFGDFMVMFDQRGISREAVMRLMNGLSRDLGYWLLFHSLITAFAALRLSKWWWFFFRVPFFYAMLFIAMRIEMTLLF
;
A
#
# COMPACT_ATOMS: atom_id res chain seq x y z
N MET A 1 10.23 -15.72 3.87
CA MET A 1 9.14 -14.75 4.07
C MET A 1 7.87 -15.59 4.10
N ASP A 2 7.16 -15.59 5.22
CA ASP A 2 5.95 -16.39 5.38
C ASP A 2 4.88 -15.84 4.42
N VAL A 3 4.38 -16.67 3.50
CA VAL A 3 3.43 -16.26 2.44
C VAL A 3 2.16 -15.62 3.03
N SER A 4 1.87 -15.92 4.29
CA SER A 4 0.79 -15.33 5.08
C SER A 4 0.84 -13.80 5.18
N LEU A 5 2.02 -13.17 5.17
CA LEU A 5 2.15 -11.71 5.27
C LEU A 5 1.68 -10.96 4.03
N LEU A 6 1.78 -11.58 2.84
CA LEU A 6 1.37 -10.94 1.57
C LEU A 6 -0.15 -10.84 1.41
N TRP A 7 -0.91 -11.65 2.15
CA TRP A 7 -2.38 -11.68 2.08
C TRP A 7 -3.03 -10.69 3.05
N ILE A 8 -2.33 -10.29 4.10
CA ILE A 8 -2.81 -9.35 5.12
C ILE A 8 -3.07 -7.99 4.46
N GLY A 9 -4.33 -7.53 4.51
CA GLY A 9 -4.78 -6.29 3.86
C GLY A 9 -5.29 -6.47 2.43
N VAL A 10 -5.06 -7.61 1.78
CA VAL A 10 -5.66 -7.97 0.48
C VAL A 10 -7.00 -8.66 0.68
N LEU A 11 -7.12 -9.52 1.70
CA LEU A 11 -8.31 -10.33 1.95
C LEU A 11 -9.61 -9.51 2.05
N PRO A 12 -9.68 -8.37 2.79
CA PRO A 12 -10.91 -7.60 2.91
C PRO A 12 -11.39 -7.08 1.55
N VAL A 13 -10.46 -6.73 0.66
CA VAL A 13 -10.74 -6.24 -0.69
C VAL A 13 -11.26 -7.36 -1.58
N VAL A 14 -10.64 -8.54 -1.51
CA VAL A 14 -11.09 -9.72 -2.26
C VAL A 14 -12.50 -10.13 -1.82
N ILE A 15 -12.73 -10.21 -0.51
CA ILE A 15 -14.05 -10.55 0.06
C ILE A 15 -15.11 -9.56 -0.39
N PHE A 16 -14.81 -8.26 -0.38
CA PHE A 16 -15.73 -7.24 -0.90
C PHE A 16 -16.14 -7.50 -2.35
N VAL A 17 -15.17 -7.74 -3.24
CA VAL A 17 -15.44 -7.91 -4.69
C VAL A 17 -16.24 -9.17 -4.95
N ILE A 18 -15.90 -10.27 -4.28
CA ILE A 18 -16.60 -11.55 -4.41
C ILE A 18 -18.04 -11.40 -3.88
N LEU A 19 -18.22 -10.93 -2.65
CA LEU A 19 -19.56 -10.86 -2.06
C LEU A 19 -20.45 -9.86 -2.77
N ASP A 20 -19.91 -8.73 -3.24
CA ASP A 20 -20.72 -7.77 -3.99
C ASP A 20 -21.22 -8.35 -5.32
N ALA A 21 -20.53 -9.34 -5.90
CA ALA A 21 -21.00 -10.04 -7.10
C ALA A 21 -22.22 -10.94 -6.84
N PHE A 22 -22.42 -11.41 -5.61
CA PHE A 22 -23.48 -12.37 -5.25
C PHE A 22 -24.51 -11.83 -4.26
N THR A 23 -24.25 -10.69 -3.62
CA THR A 23 -25.06 -10.15 -2.51
C THR A 23 -25.30 -8.64 -2.69
N ASN A 24 -26.00 -8.02 -1.73
CA ASN A 24 -26.16 -6.57 -1.72
C ASN A 24 -24.88 -5.86 -1.25
N LYS A 25 -24.69 -4.61 -1.71
CA LYS A 25 -23.53 -3.78 -1.40
C LYS A 25 -23.23 -3.64 0.09
N LYS A 26 -24.29 -3.54 0.91
CA LYS A 26 -24.16 -3.38 2.37
C LYS A 26 -23.53 -4.63 3.00
N ALA A 27 -23.99 -5.81 2.61
CA ALA A 27 -23.45 -7.08 3.09
C ALA A 27 -21.98 -7.26 2.68
N ALA A 28 -21.64 -6.90 1.44
CA ALA A 28 -20.26 -6.96 0.95
C ALA A 28 -19.32 -6.03 1.74
N ILE A 29 -19.74 -4.79 2.00
CA ILE A 29 -18.95 -3.82 2.78
C ILE A 29 -18.81 -4.26 4.24
N LEU A 30 -19.91 -4.70 4.89
CA LEU A 30 -19.87 -5.17 6.27
C LEU A 30 -18.95 -6.38 6.43
N SER A 31 -18.98 -7.29 5.46
CA SER A 31 -18.09 -8.45 5.44
C SER A 31 -16.64 -8.02 5.30
N ALA A 32 -16.33 -7.09 4.40
CA ALA A 32 -14.97 -6.56 4.27
C ALA A 32 -14.47 -5.90 5.58
N ILE A 33 -15.32 -5.12 6.26
CA ILE A 33 -14.99 -4.56 7.58
C ILE A 33 -14.73 -5.67 8.60
N ALA A 34 -15.60 -6.67 8.68
CA ALA A 34 -15.45 -7.79 9.61
C ALA A 34 -14.13 -8.55 9.37
N PHE A 35 -13.78 -8.78 8.10
CA PHE A 35 -12.51 -9.41 7.74
C PHE A 35 -11.29 -8.52 8.05
N ALA A 36 -11.35 -7.21 7.84
CA ALA A 36 -10.26 -6.31 8.22
C ALA A 36 -10.03 -6.30 9.75
N VAL A 37 -11.12 -6.33 10.54
CA VAL A 37 -11.03 -6.47 12.00
C VAL A 37 -10.42 -7.83 12.37
N ALA A 38 -10.88 -8.91 11.74
CA ALA A 38 -10.36 -10.25 11.99
C ALA A 38 -8.87 -10.37 11.64
N GLU A 39 -8.42 -9.79 10.53
CA GLU A 39 -7.00 -9.73 10.16
C GLU A 39 -6.18 -8.95 11.19
N SER A 40 -6.70 -7.82 11.68
CA SER A 40 -6.02 -7.01 12.68
C SER A 40 -5.88 -7.75 14.02
N VAL A 41 -6.94 -8.46 14.44
CA VAL A 41 -6.93 -9.32 15.64
C VAL A 41 -5.98 -10.49 15.45
N PHE A 42 -5.99 -11.13 14.27
CA PHE A 42 -5.05 -12.20 13.94
C PHE A 42 -3.60 -11.72 14.00
N SER A 43 -3.32 -10.53 13.47
CA SER A 43 -1.99 -9.91 13.53
C SER A 43 -1.53 -9.72 14.97
N LEU A 44 -2.41 -9.17 15.83
CA LEU A 44 -2.13 -9.01 17.26
C LEU A 44 -1.84 -10.34 17.97
N ILE A 45 -2.62 -11.38 17.71
CA ILE A 45 -2.45 -12.68 18.35
C ILE A 45 -1.17 -13.36 17.85
N LYS A 46 -0.90 -13.31 16.53
CA LYS A 46 0.21 -14.05 15.92
C LYS A 46 1.56 -13.37 16.09
N PHE A 47 1.60 -12.05 16.00
CA PHE A 47 2.83 -11.27 16.05
C PHE A 47 3.01 -10.50 17.37
N GLY A 48 2.00 -10.49 18.25
CA GLY A 48 2.05 -9.80 19.55
C GLY A 48 1.91 -8.28 19.46
N ALA A 49 1.79 -7.73 18.26
CA ALA A 49 1.66 -6.30 18.00
C ALA A 49 0.85 -6.08 16.71
N ILE A 50 0.29 -4.87 16.58
CA ILE A 50 -0.28 -4.37 15.32
C ILE A 50 0.56 -3.17 14.92
N ASP A 51 1.07 -3.18 13.69
CA ASP A 51 1.83 -2.04 13.15
C ASP A 51 0.89 -0.87 12.80
N GLU A 52 1.46 0.33 12.77
CA GLU A 52 0.71 1.57 12.54
C GLU A 52 0.03 1.61 11.17
N LEU A 53 0.59 0.92 10.16
CA LEU A 53 0.00 0.85 8.82
C LEU A 53 -1.26 -0.02 8.83
N THR A 54 -1.24 -1.15 9.54
CA THR A 54 -2.41 -2.01 9.73
C THR A 54 -3.51 -1.27 10.49
N VAL A 55 -3.18 -0.53 11.55
CA VAL A 55 -4.15 0.31 12.28
C VAL A 55 -4.75 1.38 11.37
N LEU A 56 -3.91 2.11 10.63
CA LEU A 56 -4.37 3.15 9.70
C LEU A 56 -5.30 2.55 8.63
N SER A 57 -4.92 1.41 8.06
CA SER A 57 -5.73 0.67 7.07
C SER A 57 -7.09 0.28 7.65
N LEU A 58 -7.12 -0.29 8.85
CA LEU A 58 -8.36 -0.65 9.54
C LEU A 58 -9.27 0.57 9.75
N VAL A 59 -8.71 1.68 10.24
CA VAL A 59 -9.46 2.93 10.46
C VAL A 59 -10.07 3.43 9.15
N LEU A 60 -9.31 3.42 8.06
CA LEU A 60 -9.81 3.81 6.74
C LEU A 60 -10.92 2.88 6.25
N VAL A 61 -10.74 1.56 6.37
CA VAL A 61 -11.76 0.56 5.99
C VAL A 61 -13.07 0.79 6.74
N VAL A 62 -13.00 0.97 8.06
CA VAL A 62 -14.18 1.21 8.90
C VAL A 62 -14.84 2.54 8.55
N PHE A 63 -14.05 3.62 8.47
CA PHE A 63 -14.56 4.97 8.20
C PHE A 63 -15.22 5.06 6.82
N PHE A 64 -14.51 4.64 5.76
CA PHE A 64 -15.02 4.70 4.39
C PHE A 64 -16.12 3.68 4.14
N GLY A 65 -16.06 2.51 4.77
CA GLY A 65 -17.12 1.50 4.72
C GLY A 65 -18.42 2.02 5.36
N PHE A 66 -18.33 2.62 6.54
CA PHE A 66 -19.48 3.27 7.19
C PHE A 66 -20.05 4.40 6.33
N LEU A 67 -19.19 5.25 5.77
CA LEU A 67 -19.61 6.33 4.87
C LEU A 67 -20.32 5.78 3.62
N SER A 68 -19.80 4.71 3.03
CA SER A 68 -20.42 4.03 1.89
C SER A 68 -21.81 3.47 2.21
N ILE A 69 -21.98 2.84 3.37
CA ILE A 69 -23.29 2.32 3.81
C ILE A 69 -24.28 3.45 4.02
N LYS A 70 -23.86 4.53 4.70
CA LYS A 70 -24.71 5.70 4.98
C LYS A 70 -25.14 6.42 3.70
N LYS A 71 -24.27 6.50 2.71
CA LYS A 71 -24.55 7.16 1.41
C LYS A 71 -25.10 6.20 0.35
N ASN A 72 -25.26 4.92 0.68
CA ASN A 72 -25.63 3.84 -0.24
C ASN A 72 -24.80 3.84 -1.54
N ASN A 73 -23.51 4.16 -1.42
CA ASN A 73 -22.59 4.35 -2.53
C ASN A 73 -21.23 3.71 -2.21
N ASP A 74 -20.87 2.64 -2.91
CA ASP A 74 -19.63 1.88 -2.75
C ASP A 74 -18.36 2.67 -3.15
N LEU A 75 -18.51 3.83 -3.77
CA LEU A 75 -17.38 4.69 -4.17
C LEU A 75 -16.49 5.07 -2.99
N TYR A 76 -17.06 5.44 -1.84
CA TYR A 76 -16.28 5.86 -0.67
C TYR A 76 -15.37 4.73 -0.18
N PHE A 77 -15.90 3.51 -0.05
CA PHE A 77 -15.14 2.32 0.27
C PHE A 77 -14.04 2.03 -0.77
N LYS A 78 -14.31 2.26 -2.05
CA LYS A 78 -13.33 2.05 -3.13
C LYS A 78 -12.19 3.07 -3.13
N LEU A 79 -12.44 4.30 -2.65
CA LEU A 79 -11.48 5.41 -2.65
C LEU A 79 -10.46 5.37 -1.50
N GLN A 80 -10.65 4.53 -0.49
CA GLN A 80 -9.72 4.42 0.65
C GLN A 80 -8.26 4.16 0.22
N GLY A 81 -8.04 3.27 -0.77
CA GLY A 81 -6.72 2.90 -1.27
C GLY A 81 -6.05 4.06 -2.04
N PRO A 82 -6.72 4.65 -3.04
CA PRO A 82 -6.26 5.87 -3.70
C PRO A 82 -5.87 7.00 -2.73
N ILE A 83 -6.69 7.23 -1.70
CA ILE A 83 -6.42 8.26 -0.68
C ILE A 83 -5.15 7.95 0.11
N LEU A 84 -4.98 6.70 0.52
CA LEU A 84 -3.78 6.26 1.23
C LEU A 84 -2.52 6.41 0.36
N ASN A 85 -2.61 6.09 -0.94
CA ASN A 85 -1.50 6.29 -1.87
C ASN A 85 -1.13 7.77 -2.04
N VAL A 86 -2.12 8.66 -2.11
CA VAL A 86 -1.86 10.10 -2.16
C VAL A 86 -1.16 10.55 -0.88
N PHE A 87 -1.63 10.08 0.28
CA PHE A 87 -0.99 10.37 1.56
C PHE A 87 0.49 9.95 1.56
N PHE A 88 0.81 8.71 1.16
CA PHE A 88 2.21 8.27 1.10
C PHE A 88 3.05 9.03 0.07
N ALA A 89 2.48 9.35 -1.09
CA ALA A 89 3.16 10.17 -2.09
C ALA A 89 3.51 11.56 -1.53
N VAL A 90 2.56 12.20 -0.82
CA VAL A 90 2.79 13.49 -0.15
C VAL A 90 3.89 13.37 0.90
N VAL A 91 3.89 12.32 1.72
CA VAL A 91 4.95 12.09 2.71
C VAL A 91 6.32 11.92 2.04
N LEU A 92 6.42 11.12 0.99
CA LEU A 92 7.67 10.92 0.24
C LEU A 92 8.18 12.25 -0.36
N PHE A 93 7.31 13.01 -1.00
CA PHE A 93 7.67 14.31 -1.58
C PHE A 93 8.02 15.34 -0.52
N PHE A 94 7.34 15.35 0.62
CA PHE A 94 7.68 16.24 1.72
C PHE A 94 9.09 15.96 2.24
N PHE A 95 9.43 14.70 2.48
CA PHE A 95 10.78 14.32 2.92
C PHE A 95 11.84 14.63 1.86
N TYR A 96 11.55 14.36 0.59
CA TYR A 96 12.50 14.57 -0.49
C TYR A 96 12.71 16.06 -0.82
N TRP A 97 11.63 16.79 -1.10
CA TRP A 97 11.69 18.15 -1.63
C TRP A 97 11.72 19.23 -0.56
N ILE A 98 11.09 19.02 0.60
CA ILE A 98 11.00 20.04 1.65
C ILE A 98 12.09 19.83 2.71
N LEU A 99 12.26 18.59 3.20
CA LEU A 99 13.26 18.30 4.23
C LEU A 99 14.65 18.01 3.65
N HIS A 100 14.77 17.84 2.34
CA HIS A 100 16.00 17.41 1.65
C HIS A 100 16.63 16.15 2.27
N LYS A 101 15.76 15.25 2.78
CA LYS A 101 16.12 14.00 3.44
C LYS A 101 15.27 12.89 2.84
N PRO A 102 15.73 12.23 1.76
CA PRO A 102 14.98 11.13 1.13
C PRO A 102 14.56 10.10 2.17
N LEU A 103 13.26 9.81 2.24
CA LEU A 103 12.68 9.07 3.36
C LEU A 103 13.33 7.70 3.56
N PHE A 104 13.58 6.95 2.48
CA PHE A 104 14.19 5.63 2.62
C PHE A 104 15.65 5.70 3.03
N ASN A 105 16.41 6.71 2.61
CA ASN A 105 17.77 6.92 3.13
C ASN A 105 17.73 7.19 4.62
N PHE A 106 16.84 8.07 5.06
CA PHE A 106 16.65 8.38 6.47
C PHE A 106 16.24 7.15 7.29
N MET A 107 15.31 6.34 6.77
CA MET A 107 14.89 5.09 7.43
C MET A 107 16.00 4.05 7.46
N LEU A 108 16.75 3.90 6.38
CA LEU A 108 17.84 2.93 6.26
C LEU A 108 18.96 3.24 7.26
N GLU A 109 19.34 4.50 7.38
CA GLU A 109 20.33 4.94 8.36
C GLU A 109 19.83 4.77 9.80
N LYS A 110 18.56 5.10 10.06
CA LYS A 110 18.00 5.11 11.41
C LYS A 110 17.65 3.72 11.95
N TYR A 111 17.14 2.83 11.11
CA TYR A 111 16.54 1.55 11.54
C TYR A 111 17.26 0.32 10.97
N PHE A 112 18.10 0.50 9.96
CA PHE A 112 18.67 -0.62 9.20
C PHE A 112 20.20 -0.48 9.02
N GLY A 113 20.89 0.17 9.99
CA GLY A 113 22.35 0.26 10.00
C GLY A 113 23.04 -1.09 9.90
N ASP A 114 22.48 -2.12 10.56
CA ASP A 114 23.00 -3.49 10.50
C ASP A 114 22.81 -4.15 9.13
N PHE A 115 21.80 -3.75 8.35
CA PHE A 115 21.63 -4.22 6.97
C PHE A 115 22.75 -3.73 6.05
N MET A 116 23.32 -2.56 6.32
CA MET A 116 24.46 -2.07 5.53
C MET A 116 25.68 -2.97 5.67
N VAL A 117 25.91 -3.53 6.85
CA VAL A 117 26.99 -4.51 7.07
C VAL A 117 26.75 -5.77 6.25
N MET A 118 25.51 -6.23 6.12
CA MET A 118 25.18 -7.39 5.27
C MET A 118 25.38 -7.11 3.78
N PHE A 119 25.08 -5.91 3.30
CA PHE A 119 25.31 -5.54 1.90
C PHE A 119 26.79 -5.47 1.57
N ASP A 120 27.60 -4.92 2.48
CA ASP A 120 29.05 -4.84 2.36
C ASP A 120 29.68 -6.25 2.27
N GLN A 121 29.25 -7.17 3.14
CA GLN A 121 29.66 -8.58 3.10
C GLN A 121 29.30 -9.30 1.79
N ARG A 122 28.29 -8.82 1.05
CA ARG A 122 27.87 -9.35 -0.26
C ARG A 122 28.48 -8.61 -1.44
N GLY A 123 29.42 -7.68 -1.19
CA GLY A 123 30.08 -6.89 -2.24
C GLY A 123 29.19 -5.84 -2.89
N ILE A 124 28.06 -5.48 -2.28
CA ILE A 124 27.18 -4.42 -2.77
C ILE A 124 27.63 -3.11 -2.12
N SER A 125 28.08 -2.16 -2.94
CA SER A 125 28.60 -0.90 -2.41
C SER A 125 27.51 -0.11 -1.68
N ARG A 126 27.89 0.46 -0.52
CA ARG A 126 27.00 1.31 0.28
C ARG A 126 26.49 2.48 -0.55
N GLU A 127 27.32 3.04 -1.42
CA GLU A 127 26.95 4.15 -2.31
C GLU A 127 25.88 3.73 -3.31
N ALA A 128 25.91 2.50 -3.83
CA ALA A 128 24.88 2.00 -4.73
C ALA A 128 23.54 1.84 -4.01
N VAL A 129 23.54 1.28 -2.79
CA VAL A 129 22.32 1.14 -1.97
C VAL A 129 21.73 2.52 -1.65
N MET A 130 22.56 3.46 -1.19
CA MET A 130 22.09 4.81 -0.85
C MET A 130 21.56 5.57 -2.08
N ARG A 131 22.14 5.37 -3.27
CA ARG A 131 21.61 5.94 -4.51
C ARG A 131 20.28 5.32 -4.93
N LEU A 132 20.15 4.00 -4.81
CA LEU A 132 18.88 3.29 -5.05
C LEU A 132 17.77 3.77 -4.13
N MET A 133 18.06 3.90 -2.84
CA MET A 133 17.08 4.33 -1.85
C MET A 133 16.70 5.80 -2.02
N ASN A 134 17.64 6.62 -2.49
CA ASN A 134 17.39 8.00 -2.88
C ASN A 134 16.43 8.09 -4.09
N GLY A 135 16.72 7.33 -5.16
CA GLY A 135 15.87 7.25 -6.35
C GLY A 135 14.47 6.78 -6.00
N LEU A 136 14.36 5.63 -5.32
CA LEU A 136 13.08 5.07 -4.87
C LEU A 136 12.28 6.04 -4.00
N SER A 137 12.93 6.80 -3.11
CA SER A 137 12.24 7.80 -2.27
C SER A 137 11.57 8.91 -3.11
N ARG A 138 12.17 9.27 -4.25
CA ARG A 138 11.63 10.24 -5.19
C ARG A 138 10.57 9.61 -6.09
N ASP A 139 10.92 8.51 -6.75
CA ASP A 139 10.15 7.97 -7.86
C ASP A 139 8.90 7.23 -7.38
N LEU A 140 8.95 6.55 -6.22
CA LEU A 140 7.75 5.92 -5.66
C LEU A 140 6.64 6.92 -5.35
N GLY A 141 6.97 8.18 -5.05
CA GLY A 141 5.95 9.23 -4.89
C GLY A 141 5.14 9.42 -6.17
N TYR A 142 5.81 9.49 -7.32
CA TYR A 142 5.14 9.61 -8.62
C TYR A 142 4.36 8.34 -9.00
N TRP A 143 4.95 7.17 -8.77
CA TRP A 143 4.28 5.89 -9.02
C TRP A 143 3.02 5.73 -8.16
N LEU A 144 3.06 6.11 -6.88
CA LEU A 144 1.89 6.07 -5.99
C LEU A 144 0.78 7.03 -6.44
N LEU A 145 1.12 8.24 -6.91
CA LEU A 145 0.15 9.15 -7.49
C LEU A 145 -0.48 8.58 -8.76
N PHE A 146 0.34 8.06 -9.68
CA PHE A 146 -0.14 7.43 -10.90
C PHE A 146 -1.10 6.27 -10.60
N HIS A 147 -0.70 5.39 -9.67
CA HIS A 147 -1.54 4.30 -9.19
C HIS A 147 -2.85 4.79 -8.58
N SER A 148 -2.78 5.85 -7.77
CA SER A 148 -3.96 6.46 -7.13
C SER A 148 -4.94 6.97 -8.19
N LEU A 149 -4.44 7.68 -9.21
CA LEU A 149 -5.27 8.20 -10.31
C LEU A 149 -5.96 7.07 -11.08
N ILE A 150 -5.22 6.02 -11.46
CA ILE A 150 -5.79 4.87 -12.17
C ILE A 150 -6.81 4.13 -11.31
N THR A 151 -6.50 3.89 -10.04
CA THR A 151 -7.40 3.17 -9.13
C THR A 151 -8.67 3.99 -8.83
N ALA A 152 -8.55 5.32 -8.68
CA ALA A 152 -9.69 6.22 -8.52
C ALA A 152 -10.54 6.28 -9.79
N PHE A 153 -9.90 6.36 -10.97
CA PHE A 153 -10.60 6.28 -12.26
C PHE A 153 -11.36 4.96 -12.39
N ALA A 154 -10.73 3.84 -12.06
CA ALA A 154 -11.36 2.53 -12.09
C ALA A 154 -12.54 2.45 -11.10
N ALA A 155 -12.42 3.05 -9.91
CA ALA A 155 -13.51 3.12 -8.93
C ALA A 155 -14.73 3.90 -9.44
N LEU A 156 -14.51 4.93 -10.27
CA LEU A 156 -15.55 5.82 -10.81
C LEU A 156 -16.19 5.30 -12.09
N ARG A 157 -15.42 4.64 -12.97
CA ARG A 157 -15.83 4.39 -14.36
C ARG A 157 -15.84 2.92 -14.76
N LEU A 158 -15.14 2.05 -14.05
CA LEU A 158 -14.97 0.65 -14.45
C LEU A 158 -15.74 -0.31 -13.55
N SER A 159 -15.73 -1.59 -13.91
CA SER A 159 -16.31 -2.66 -13.09
C SER A 159 -15.50 -2.86 -11.81
N LYS A 160 -16.11 -3.51 -10.82
CA LYS A 160 -15.45 -3.79 -9.52
C LYS A 160 -14.26 -4.73 -9.66
N TRP A 161 -14.29 -5.64 -10.63
CA TRP A 161 -13.17 -6.51 -10.98
C TRP A 161 -12.00 -5.73 -11.58
N TRP A 162 -12.26 -4.76 -12.45
CA TRP A 162 -11.21 -3.87 -12.96
C TRP A 162 -10.64 -2.98 -11.86
N TRP A 163 -11.49 -2.43 -11.00
CA TRP A 163 -11.02 -1.70 -9.83
C TRP A 163 -10.14 -2.57 -8.91
N PHE A 164 -10.54 -3.82 -8.66
CA PHE A 164 -9.74 -4.77 -7.88
C PHE A 164 -8.38 -5.05 -8.53
N PHE A 165 -8.38 -5.33 -9.84
CA PHE A 165 -7.16 -5.58 -10.61
C PHE A 165 -6.18 -4.41 -10.50
N PHE A 166 -6.68 -3.18 -10.70
CA PHE A 166 -5.84 -1.99 -10.58
C PHE A 166 -5.39 -1.75 -9.14
N ARG A 167 -6.24 -2.03 -8.15
CA ARG A 167 -5.91 -1.81 -6.73
C ARG A 167 -4.84 -2.76 -6.21
N VAL A 168 -4.85 -4.04 -6.61
CA VAL A 168 -4.05 -5.09 -6.00
C VAL A 168 -3.00 -5.67 -6.97
N PRO A 169 -3.34 -6.52 -7.97
CA PRO A 169 -2.34 -7.04 -8.92
C PRO A 169 -1.46 -5.98 -9.58
N PHE A 170 -2.08 -4.92 -10.09
CA PHE A 170 -1.36 -3.86 -10.80
C PHE A 170 -0.45 -3.07 -9.85
N PHE A 171 -0.83 -2.87 -8.59
CA PHE A 171 0.03 -2.23 -7.59
C PHE A 171 1.36 -2.97 -7.45
N TYR A 172 1.33 -4.29 -7.30
CA TYR A 172 2.53 -5.10 -7.17
C TYR A 172 3.37 -5.11 -8.46
N ALA A 173 2.71 -5.22 -9.62
CA ALA A 173 3.40 -5.13 -10.91
C ALA A 173 4.10 -3.76 -11.08
N MET A 174 3.43 -2.69 -10.70
CA MET A 174 3.97 -1.33 -10.74
C MET A 174 5.18 -1.18 -9.81
N LEU A 175 5.12 -1.65 -8.57
CA LEU A 175 6.25 -1.61 -7.64
C LEU A 175 7.46 -2.37 -8.20
N PHE A 176 7.23 -3.53 -8.80
CA PHE A 176 8.28 -4.30 -9.46
C PHE A 176 8.92 -3.52 -10.62
N ILE A 177 8.11 -2.90 -11.48
CA ILE A 177 8.58 -2.07 -12.60
C ILE A 177 9.39 -0.88 -12.09
N ALA A 178 8.88 -0.15 -11.08
CA ALA A 178 9.57 0.99 -10.47
C ALA A 178 10.97 0.58 -9.96
N MET A 179 11.05 -0.54 -9.23
CA MET A 179 12.31 -1.07 -8.72
C MET A 179 13.27 -1.48 -9.85
N ARG A 180 12.76 -2.11 -10.91
CA ARG A 180 13.58 -2.51 -12.07
C ARG A 180 14.16 -1.31 -12.81
N ILE A 181 13.35 -0.27 -13.02
CA ILE A 181 13.79 0.99 -13.66
C ILE A 181 14.92 1.61 -12.85
N GLU A 182 14.73 1.77 -11.54
CA GLU A 182 15.73 2.38 -10.66
C GLU A 182 17.04 1.60 -10.62
N MET A 183 16.97 0.27 -10.56
CA MET A 183 18.20 -0.54 -10.68
C MET A 183 18.90 -0.33 -12.01
N THR A 184 18.18 -0.15 -13.10
CA THR A 184 18.78 0.01 -14.44
C THR A 184 19.41 1.39 -14.63
N LEU A 185 18.93 2.42 -13.92
CA LEU A 185 19.52 3.75 -13.96
C LEU A 185 20.83 3.89 -13.17
N LEU A 186 21.15 2.90 -12.33
CA LEU A 186 22.31 2.92 -11.43
C LEU A 186 23.52 2.13 -11.94
N PHE A 187 23.34 1.25 -12.93
CA PHE A 187 24.36 0.39 -13.52
C PHE A 187 24.50 0.69 -15.02
#